data_AF-A0A914C937-F1
#
_entry.id   AF-A0A914C937-F1
#
_cell.length_a   1.000
_cell.length_b   1.000
_cell.length_c   1.000
_cell.angle_alpha   90.00
_cell.angle_beta   90.00
_cell.angle_gamma   90.00
#
_symmetry.space_group_name_H-M   'P 1'
#
loop_
_entity.id
_entity.type
_entity.pdbx_description
1 polymer ?
#
loop_
_entity_poly.entity_id
_entity_poly.type
_entity_poly.pdbx_seq_one_letter_code
_entity_poly.pdbx_strand_id
1 'polypeptide(L)'
;MDEGSQPQPLSAVGRGASAAKNASNFNVQNEILWIKQDAAQVRNAVLLLEQEKDSLRKAIRKLKLENQRVKQKVKTLQDTINHLKGVSKDDAVTNGATEAELDYDEIGRDFLLIGGVHDPFALRHEVLIRDSNGVEHKSAERYYWYKMAETFNDKEAMRKVQEAKNVTEAEEAMKNIQKFDEKVWNELKLSYWEEGQRLKLQQVRWIANLLVASGTIYIAVASQDKFFGTGWRKNRQEANKPIFWDGENQGGKALMKLRHMLIQTHAWLALMKLRHMLIQTHAWLGPNEEDETQKKYKDLRRFVWRRIDPAKRLQVMATRGRPRGVGGGRRGGGPSRGYGSGPVAGRP
;
A
#
# COMPACT_ATOMS: atom_id res chain seq x y z
N MET A 1 -1.24 6.41 104.40
CA MET A 1 -0.13 5.49 104.04
C MET A 1 -0.81 4.23 103.53
N ASP A 2 -1.11 4.23 102.24
CA ASP A 2 -0.28 3.64 101.15
C ASP A 2 -0.66 2.17 100.99
N GLU A 3 -1.54 1.87 100.04
CA GLU A 3 -1.25 1.49 98.64
C GLU A 3 -0.81 0.04 98.49
N GLY A 4 -1.57 -0.71 97.69
CA GLY A 4 -1.33 -2.12 97.40
C GLY A 4 -2.32 -2.67 96.38
N SER A 5 -2.49 -1.97 95.27
CA SER A 5 -3.30 -2.34 94.10
C SER A 5 -2.81 -3.66 93.47
N GLN A 6 -3.70 -4.64 93.35
CA GLN A 6 -3.52 -5.75 92.40
C GLN A 6 -4.05 -5.33 91.01
N PRO A 7 -3.27 -5.42 89.92
CA PRO A 7 -3.76 -5.08 88.60
C PRO A 7 -4.58 -6.23 88.00
N GLN A 8 -5.72 -5.88 87.41
CA GLN A 8 -6.48 -6.73 86.50
C GLN A 8 -5.74 -6.95 85.17
N PRO A 9 -6.01 -8.05 84.42
CA PRO A 9 -5.33 -8.33 83.17
C PRO A 9 -5.77 -7.36 82.07
N LEU A 10 -4.83 -6.56 81.55
CA LEU A 10 -5.05 -5.72 80.38
C LEU A 10 -5.13 -6.57 79.11
N SER A 11 -6.13 -6.22 78.30
CA SER A 11 -6.59 -6.89 77.10
C SER A 11 -5.56 -6.92 75.97
N ALA A 12 -5.23 -8.14 75.52
CA ALA A 12 -4.38 -8.40 74.37
C ALA A 12 -5.15 -8.25 73.03
N VAL A 13 -5.67 -7.07 72.70
CA VAL A 13 -6.51 -6.89 71.48
C VAL A 13 -5.88 -5.93 70.43
N GLY A 14 -4.79 -5.22 70.75
CA GLY A 14 -4.22 -4.20 69.84
C GLY A 14 -3.11 -4.65 68.86
N ARG A 15 -2.40 -5.75 69.11
CA ARG A 15 -1.18 -6.11 68.32
C ARG A 15 -1.43 -7.05 67.13
N GLY A 16 -2.52 -7.80 67.12
CA GLY A 16 -2.82 -8.78 66.06
C GLY A 16 -3.25 -8.16 64.72
N ALA A 17 -4.00 -7.06 64.76
CA ALA A 17 -4.56 -6.44 63.55
C ALA A 17 -3.53 -5.72 62.66
N SER A 18 -2.49 -5.11 63.27
CA SER A 18 -1.39 -4.44 62.54
C SER A 18 -0.44 -5.46 61.90
N ALA A 19 -0.11 -6.53 62.64
CA ALA A 19 0.70 -7.62 62.11
C ALA A 19 -0.01 -8.37 60.95
N ALA A 20 -1.32 -8.60 61.07
CA ALA A 20 -2.11 -9.23 60.02
C ALA A 20 -2.20 -8.35 58.74
N LYS A 21 -2.37 -7.03 58.88
CA LYS A 21 -2.35 -6.08 57.74
C LYS A 21 -0.97 -6.00 57.06
N ASN A 22 0.10 -6.06 57.83
CA ASN A 22 1.46 -6.07 57.29
C ASN A 22 1.77 -7.38 56.57
N ALA A 23 1.33 -8.52 57.11
CA ALA A 23 1.44 -9.81 56.46
C ALA A 23 0.60 -9.89 55.17
N SER A 24 -0.62 -9.36 55.15
CA SER A 24 -1.45 -9.31 53.94
C SER A 24 -0.84 -8.39 52.87
N ASN A 25 -0.28 -7.23 53.26
CA ASN A 25 0.40 -6.34 52.33
C ASN A 25 1.66 -6.99 51.73
N PHE A 26 2.43 -7.71 52.53
CA PHE A 26 3.59 -8.47 52.05
C PHE A 26 3.18 -9.57 51.06
N ASN A 27 2.07 -10.26 51.32
CA ASN A 27 1.56 -11.30 50.44
C ASN A 27 1.09 -10.73 49.08
N VAL A 28 0.36 -9.61 49.11
CA VAL A 28 -0.06 -8.91 47.87
C VAL A 28 1.14 -8.35 47.10
N GLN A 29 2.18 -7.86 47.78
CA GLN A 29 3.41 -7.41 47.12
C GLN A 29 4.14 -8.56 46.42
N ASN A 30 4.17 -9.75 47.03
CA ASN A 30 4.73 -10.94 46.40
C ASN A 30 3.88 -11.40 45.21
N GLU A 31 2.55 -11.41 45.32
CA GLU A 31 1.66 -11.69 44.18
C GLU A 31 1.87 -10.72 43.02
N ILE A 32 2.03 -9.41 43.29
CA ILE A 32 2.36 -8.42 42.26
C ILE A 32 3.69 -8.74 41.58
N LEU A 33 4.69 -9.22 42.33
CA LEU A 33 5.99 -9.61 41.77
C LEU A 33 5.85 -10.81 40.83
N TRP A 34 5.10 -11.83 41.25
CA TRP A 34 4.78 -13.01 40.42
C TRP A 34 4.02 -12.61 39.15
N ILE A 35 2.98 -11.79 39.27
CA ILE A 35 2.21 -11.29 38.12
C ILE A 35 3.10 -10.49 37.16
N LYS A 36 4.04 -9.68 37.67
CA LYS A 36 5.00 -8.95 36.82
C LYS A 36 5.93 -9.89 36.05
N GLN A 37 6.35 -10.97 36.69
CA GLN A 37 7.19 -12.00 36.06
C GLN A 37 6.41 -12.77 34.99
N ASP A 38 5.18 -13.18 35.29
CA ASP A 38 4.29 -13.84 34.32
C ASP A 38 3.98 -12.92 33.14
N ALA A 39 3.68 -11.64 33.40
CA ALA A 39 3.46 -10.65 32.34
C ALA A 39 4.73 -10.47 31.46
N ALA A 40 5.93 -10.60 32.03
CA ALA A 40 7.17 -10.57 31.26
C ALA A 40 7.33 -11.84 30.39
N GLN A 41 7.00 -13.01 30.92
CA GLN A 41 7.00 -14.25 30.16
C GLN A 41 6.00 -14.21 29.00
N VAL A 42 4.79 -13.70 29.23
CA VAL A 42 3.77 -13.51 28.18
C VAL A 42 4.26 -12.56 27.10
N ARG A 43 4.89 -11.43 27.46
CA ARG A 43 5.47 -10.50 26.46
C ARG A 43 6.56 -11.18 25.61
N ASN A 44 7.42 -11.98 26.23
CA ASN A 44 8.46 -12.71 25.51
C ASN A 44 7.86 -13.77 24.57
N ALA A 45 6.83 -14.50 25.02
CA ALA A 45 6.12 -15.46 24.19
C ALA A 45 5.47 -14.79 22.97
N VAL A 46 4.85 -13.60 23.14
CA VAL A 46 4.29 -12.83 22.04
C VAL A 46 5.37 -12.44 21.02
N LEU A 47 6.54 -11.97 21.48
CA LEU A 47 7.66 -11.63 20.59
C LEU A 47 8.17 -12.83 19.78
N LEU A 48 8.26 -14.00 20.41
CA LEU A 48 8.65 -15.24 19.72
C LEU A 48 7.61 -15.63 18.66
N LEU A 49 6.32 -15.57 19.01
CA LEU A 49 5.24 -15.86 18.07
C LEU A 49 5.23 -14.89 16.89
N GLU A 50 5.56 -13.61 17.10
CA GLU A 50 5.73 -12.64 16.01
C GLU A 50 6.90 -13.01 15.08
N GLN A 51 8.02 -13.43 15.64
CA GLN A 51 9.18 -13.89 14.86
C GLN A 51 8.86 -15.15 14.05
N GLU A 52 8.18 -16.14 14.66
CA GLU A 52 7.74 -17.35 13.97
C GLU A 52 6.75 -17.05 12.85
N LYS A 53 5.77 -16.16 13.11
CA LYS A 53 4.83 -15.68 12.09
C LYS A 53 5.56 -15.07 10.90
N ASP A 54 6.60 -14.27 11.12
CA ASP A 54 7.39 -13.69 10.04
C ASP A 54 8.27 -14.73 9.31
N SER A 55 8.78 -15.74 10.03
CA SER A 55 9.47 -16.88 9.42
C SER A 55 8.54 -17.70 8.52
N LEU A 56 7.35 -18.03 9.02
CA LEU A 56 6.31 -18.74 8.26
C LEU A 56 5.88 -17.95 7.03
N ARG A 57 5.73 -16.63 7.13
CA ARG A 57 5.46 -15.77 5.98
C ARG A 57 6.55 -15.87 4.91
N LYS A 58 7.83 -15.85 5.30
CA LYS A 58 8.96 -16.05 4.37
C LYS A 58 8.92 -17.43 3.71
N ALA A 59 8.60 -18.48 4.48
CA ALA A 59 8.48 -19.85 3.96
C ALA A 59 7.31 -19.97 2.95
N ILE A 60 6.14 -19.41 3.28
CA ILE A 60 4.98 -19.35 2.38
C ILE A 60 5.36 -18.66 1.07
N ARG A 61 6.13 -17.56 1.13
CA ARG A 61 6.61 -16.88 -0.08
C ARG A 61 7.50 -17.78 -0.93
N LYS A 62 8.47 -18.48 -0.31
CA LYS A 62 9.34 -19.43 -1.03
C LYS A 62 8.51 -20.49 -1.74
N LEU A 63 7.50 -21.05 -1.07
CA LEU A 63 6.59 -22.03 -1.65
C LEU A 63 5.72 -21.44 -2.78
N LYS A 64 5.24 -20.20 -2.64
CA LYS A 64 4.51 -19.51 -3.72
C LYS A 64 5.39 -19.33 -4.97
N LEU A 65 6.64 -18.92 -4.80
CA LEU A 65 7.62 -18.80 -5.91
C LEU A 65 7.90 -20.16 -6.57
N GLU A 66 8.10 -21.20 -5.77
CA GLU A 66 8.32 -22.56 -6.27
C GLU A 66 7.10 -23.04 -7.08
N ASN A 67 5.89 -22.81 -6.57
CA ASN A 67 4.64 -23.19 -7.21
C ASN A 67 4.41 -22.40 -8.52
N GLN A 68 4.74 -21.10 -8.56
CA GLN A 68 4.72 -20.30 -9.79
C GLN A 68 5.71 -20.83 -10.84
N ARG A 69 6.95 -21.14 -10.44
CA ARG A 69 7.95 -21.73 -11.32
C ARG A 69 7.47 -23.06 -11.92
N VAL A 70 6.81 -23.88 -11.10
CA VAL A 70 6.18 -25.12 -11.55
C VAL A 70 5.05 -24.83 -12.54
N LYS A 71 4.15 -23.88 -12.26
CA LYS A 71 3.07 -23.49 -13.19
C LYS A 71 3.60 -22.99 -14.53
N GLN A 72 4.62 -22.15 -14.53
CA GLN A 72 5.26 -21.68 -15.76
C GLN A 72 5.86 -22.84 -16.55
N LYS A 73 6.52 -23.79 -15.87
CA LYS A 73 7.07 -24.98 -16.51
C LYS A 73 5.96 -25.89 -17.07
N VAL A 74 4.84 -26.01 -16.38
CA VAL A 74 3.66 -26.74 -16.89
C VAL A 74 3.10 -26.04 -18.13
N LYS A 75 2.98 -24.70 -18.13
CA LYS A 75 2.53 -23.94 -19.29
C LYS A 75 3.45 -24.14 -20.50
N THR A 76 4.77 -24.00 -20.32
CA THR A 76 5.72 -24.20 -21.43
C THR A 76 5.72 -25.62 -21.98
N LEU A 77 5.59 -26.63 -21.12
CA LEU A 77 5.43 -28.02 -21.54
C LEU A 77 4.10 -28.22 -22.29
N GLN A 78 3.01 -27.61 -21.83
CA GLN A 78 1.72 -27.67 -22.51
C GLN A 78 1.77 -27.03 -23.89
N ASP A 79 2.45 -25.89 -24.03
CA ASP A 79 2.66 -25.21 -25.32
C ASP A 79 3.50 -26.09 -26.26
N THR A 80 4.53 -26.76 -25.73
CA THR A 80 5.35 -27.71 -26.49
C THR A 80 4.52 -28.91 -26.96
N ILE A 81 3.66 -29.45 -26.09
CA ILE A 81 2.74 -30.55 -26.44
C ILE A 81 1.78 -30.11 -27.54
N ASN A 82 1.19 -28.92 -27.43
CA ASN A 82 0.27 -28.39 -28.43
C ASN A 82 0.95 -28.21 -29.80
N HIS A 83 2.20 -27.74 -29.79
CA HIS A 83 3.02 -27.64 -31.00
C HIS A 83 3.30 -29.01 -31.65
N LEU A 84 3.70 -30.00 -30.84
CA LEU A 84 3.95 -31.38 -31.32
C LEU A 84 2.67 -32.08 -31.81
N LYS A 85 1.51 -31.71 -31.28
CA LYS A 85 0.20 -32.22 -31.72
C LYS A 85 -0.33 -31.55 -33.00
N GLY A 86 0.40 -30.60 -33.58
CA GLY A 86 -0.02 -29.94 -34.82
C GLY A 86 -1.19 -28.97 -34.66
N VAL A 87 -1.42 -28.43 -33.45
CA VAL A 87 -2.41 -27.37 -33.23
C VAL A 87 -1.86 -26.07 -33.82
N SER A 88 -2.52 -25.53 -34.85
CA SER A 88 -2.10 -24.26 -35.50
C SER A 88 -2.10 -23.09 -34.51
N LYS A 89 -1.18 -22.16 -34.72
CA LYS A 89 -0.91 -20.98 -33.89
C LYS A 89 -1.96 -19.87 -34.04
N ASP A 90 -2.90 -20.01 -34.97
CA ASP A 90 -3.88 -18.96 -35.29
C ASP A 90 -4.92 -18.74 -34.17
N ASP A 91 -5.10 -19.73 -33.28
CA ASP A 91 -5.95 -19.59 -32.08
C ASP A 91 -5.16 -19.12 -30.84
N ALA A 92 -3.83 -19.04 -30.93
CA ALA A 92 -2.95 -18.69 -29.82
C ALA A 92 -2.40 -17.27 -29.99
N VAL A 93 -3.30 -16.29 -29.83
CA VAL A 93 -2.91 -14.90 -29.57
C VAL A 93 -1.88 -14.91 -28.43
N THR A 94 -0.72 -14.33 -28.72
CA THR A 94 0.45 -14.18 -27.86
C THR A 94 0.11 -13.61 -26.49
N ASN A 95 -0.20 -14.49 -25.53
CA ASN A 95 -0.20 -14.17 -24.11
C ASN A 95 1.18 -14.53 -23.51
N GLY A 96 2.20 -13.76 -23.93
CA GLY A 96 3.26 -13.43 -22.98
C GLY A 96 2.58 -12.80 -21.78
N ALA A 97 2.86 -13.30 -20.57
CA ALA A 97 2.11 -12.95 -19.36
C ALA A 97 1.82 -11.45 -19.36
N THR A 98 0.55 -11.09 -19.56
CA THR A 98 0.15 -9.69 -19.54
C THR A 98 0.58 -9.15 -18.18
N GLU A 99 1.10 -7.93 -18.05
CA GLU A 99 1.58 -7.40 -16.76
C GLU A 99 0.54 -7.53 -15.61
N ALA A 100 -0.73 -7.73 -15.93
CA ALA A 100 -1.83 -8.04 -15.02
C ALA A 100 -1.76 -9.45 -14.39
N GLU A 101 -1.05 -10.40 -14.98
CA GLU A 101 -0.85 -11.77 -14.48
C GLU A 101 0.36 -11.92 -13.57
N LEU A 102 1.28 -10.95 -13.61
CA LEU A 102 2.51 -10.96 -12.82
C LEU A 102 2.20 -10.60 -11.35
N ASP A 103 2.64 -11.44 -10.42
CA ASP A 103 2.65 -11.05 -9.01
C ASP A 103 3.84 -10.12 -8.75
N TYR A 104 3.69 -9.18 -7.82
CA TYR A 104 4.69 -8.13 -7.56
C TYR A 104 6.13 -8.67 -7.37
N ASP A 105 6.26 -9.85 -6.77
CA ASP A 105 7.55 -10.53 -6.56
C ASP A 105 8.34 -10.81 -7.85
N GLU A 106 7.69 -10.80 -9.02
CA GLU A 106 8.27 -11.03 -10.34
C GLU A 106 8.72 -9.73 -11.05
N ILE A 107 8.33 -8.55 -10.56
CA ILE A 107 8.41 -7.26 -11.30
C ILE A 107 9.52 -6.33 -10.78
N GLY A 108 10.29 -6.74 -9.77
CA GLY A 108 11.37 -5.94 -9.19
C GLY A 108 10.87 -4.89 -8.19
N ARG A 109 11.65 -3.82 -7.95
CA ARG A 109 11.47 -2.93 -6.77
C ARG A 109 10.54 -1.72 -6.97
N ASP A 110 10.15 -1.37 -8.20
CA ASP A 110 9.43 -0.12 -8.47
C ASP A 110 7.93 -0.35 -8.72
N PHE A 111 7.08 0.32 -7.94
CA PHE A 111 5.62 0.33 -8.06
C PHE A 111 5.03 1.70 -7.72
N LEU A 112 3.80 1.92 -8.16
CA LEU A 112 2.94 3.02 -7.71
C LEU A 112 2.02 2.52 -6.59
N LEU A 113 2.19 3.03 -5.38
CA LEU A 113 1.24 2.79 -4.29
C LEU A 113 0.08 3.79 -4.36
N ILE A 114 -1.06 3.32 -4.84
CA ILE A 114 -2.24 4.14 -5.08
C ILE A 114 -3.28 4.01 -3.96
N GLY A 115 -4.08 5.05 -3.75
CA GLY A 115 -5.19 5.04 -2.78
C GLY A 115 -5.44 6.40 -2.12
N GLY A 116 -6.61 6.54 -1.50
CA GLY A 116 -7.09 7.80 -0.89
C GLY A 116 -7.86 8.69 -1.87
N VAL A 117 -8.49 9.76 -1.36
CA VAL A 117 -9.36 10.66 -2.16
C VAL A 117 -8.63 11.41 -3.26
N HIS A 118 -7.37 11.81 -3.02
CA HIS A 118 -6.60 12.62 -3.96
C HIS A 118 -5.92 11.80 -5.07
N ASP A 119 -6.08 10.47 -5.04
CA ASP A 119 -5.43 9.60 -6.01
C ASP A 119 -6.37 9.32 -7.18
N PRO A 120 -6.04 9.77 -8.41
CA PRO A 120 -6.94 9.64 -9.55
C PRO A 120 -7.30 8.20 -9.90
N PHE A 121 -6.42 7.24 -9.57
CA PHE A 121 -6.65 5.82 -9.84
C PHE A 121 -7.49 5.13 -8.77
N ALA A 122 -7.65 5.74 -7.59
CA ALA A 122 -8.53 5.19 -6.56
C ALA A 122 -9.99 5.20 -7.03
N LEU A 123 -10.73 4.16 -6.66
CA LEU A 123 -12.16 4.02 -6.98
C LEU A 123 -12.97 5.20 -6.43
N ARG A 124 -12.58 5.66 -5.24
CA ARG A 124 -13.21 6.76 -4.51
C ARG A 124 -12.89 8.16 -5.00
N HIS A 125 -11.98 8.30 -5.97
CA HIS A 125 -11.67 9.61 -6.52
C HIS A 125 -12.93 10.20 -7.13
N GLU A 126 -13.35 11.37 -6.63
CA GLU A 126 -14.62 11.97 -7.01
C GLU A 126 -14.50 12.61 -8.38
N VAL A 127 -15.18 12.00 -9.35
CA VAL A 127 -15.38 12.45 -10.71
C VAL A 127 -16.74 11.94 -11.15
N LEU A 128 -17.51 12.81 -11.79
CA LEU A 128 -18.82 12.42 -12.33
C LEU A 128 -18.61 11.44 -13.48
N ILE A 129 -19.22 10.26 -13.38
CA ILE A 129 -19.24 9.24 -14.42
C ILE A 129 -20.68 8.82 -14.69
N ARG A 130 -21.00 8.51 -15.94
CA ARG A 130 -22.32 8.03 -16.36
C ARG A 130 -22.24 6.58 -16.82
N ASP A 131 -23.17 5.74 -16.40
CA ASP A 131 -23.23 4.35 -16.86
C ASP A 131 -24.01 4.19 -18.18
N SER A 132 -24.06 2.96 -18.70
CA SER A 132 -24.77 2.63 -19.95
C SER A 132 -26.28 2.89 -19.91
N ASN A 133 -26.87 2.94 -18.71
CA ASN A 133 -28.29 3.23 -18.50
C ASN A 133 -28.54 4.74 -18.34
N GLY A 134 -27.50 5.56 -18.47
CA GLY A 134 -27.57 7.01 -18.34
C GLY A 134 -27.57 7.50 -16.89
N VAL A 135 -27.35 6.64 -15.90
CA VAL A 135 -27.32 7.03 -14.48
C VAL A 135 -25.97 7.65 -14.14
N GLU A 136 -26.00 8.80 -13.46
CA GLU A 136 -24.78 9.49 -13.02
C GLU A 136 -24.34 9.07 -11.62
N HIS A 137 -23.03 8.89 -11.47
CA HIS A 137 -22.37 8.48 -10.22
C HIS A 137 -21.23 9.46 -9.93
N LYS A 138 -21.10 9.93 -8.68
CA LYS A 138 -20.06 10.92 -8.30
C LYS A 138 -18.64 10.32 -8.22
N SER A 139 -18.51 9.00 -8.35
CA SER A 139 -17.24 8.27 -8.41
C SER A 139 -17.47 6.84 -8.90
N ALA A 140 -16.39 6.15 -9.28
CA ALA A 140 -16.44 4.72 -9.59
C ALA A 140 -16.84 3.87 -8.37
N GLU A 141 -16.54 4.33 -7.15
CA GLU A 141 -16.92 3.65 -5.91
C GLU A 141 -18.43 3.71 -5.67
N ARG A 142 -19.06 4.86 -5.98
CA ARG A 142 -20.52 4.97 -5.90
C ARG A 142 -21.23 4.14 -6.96
N TYR A 143 -20.69 4.08 -8.18
CA TYR A 143 -21.16 3.14 -9.20
C TYR A 143 -21.10 1.69 -8.68
N TYR A 144 -19.97 1.31 -8.08
CA TYR A 144 -19.77 -0.04 -7.53
C TYR A 144 -20.80 -0.37 -6.43
N TRP A 145 -21.09 0.56 -5.50
CA TRP A 145 -22.11 0.37 -4.48
C TRP A 145 -23.53 0.39 -5.03
N TYR A 146 -23.81 1.22 -6.03
CA TYR A 146 -25.08 1.24 -6.72
C TYR A 146 -25.36 -0.11 -7.41
N LYS A 147 -24.36 -0.68 -8.09
CA LYS A 147 -24.46 -2.02 -8.72
C LYS A 147 -24.56 -3.15 -7.71
N MET A 148 -23.95 -3.00 -6.53
CA MET A 148 -24.19 -3.91 -5.42
C MET A 148 -25.66 -3.91 -5.00
N ALA A 149 -26.25 -2.74 -4.76
CA ALA A 149 -27.66 -2.63 -4.40
C ALA A 149 -28.60 -3.10 -5.53
N GLU A 150 -28.27 -2.81 -6.78
CA GLU A 150 -29.00 -3.29 -7.98
C GLU A 150 -29.01 -4.83 -8.05
N THR A 151 -27.88 -5.48 -7.77
CA THR A 151 -27.75 -6.95 -7.78
C THR A 151 -28.70 -7.63 -6.79
N PHE A 152 -28.94 -6.99 -5.63
CA PHE A 152 -29.86 -7.49 -4.60
C PHE A 152 -31.27 -6.89 -4.68
N ASN A 153 -31.57 -6.14 -5.76
CA ASN A 153 -32.84 -5.48 -6.01
C ASN A 153 -33.28 -4.53 -4.87
N ASP A 154 -32.32 -3.90 -4.18
CA ASP A 154 -32.57 -2.93 -3.11
C ASP A 154 -32.64 -1.51 -3.66
N LYS A 155 -33.84 -1.14 -4.13
CA LYS A 155 -34.12 0.19 -4.70
C LYS A 155 -33.92 1.32 -3.69
N GLU A 156 -34.11 1.07 -2.40
CA GLU A 156 -33.93 2.09 -1.37
C GLU A 156 -32.45 2.40 -1.18
N ALA A 157 -31.60 1.37 -1.08
CA ALA A 157 -30.15 1.54 -1.02
C ALA A 157 -29.60 2.19 -2.30
N MET A 158 -30.09 1.78 -3.48
CA MET A 158 -29.73 2.42 -4.76
C MET A 158 -29.98 3.93 -4.73
N ARG A 159 -31.16 4.37 -4.27
CA ARG A 159 -31.51 5.78 -4.14
C ARG A 159 -30.60 6.49 -3.12
N LYS A 160 -30.39 5.90 -1.95
CA LYS A 160 -29.54 6.49 -0.90
C LYS A 160 -28.09 6.68 -1.36
N VAL A 161 -27.51 5.72 -2.09
CA VAL A 161 -26.16 5.82 -2.65
C VAL A 161 -26.03 6.99 -3.64
N GLN A 162 -27.06 7.21 -4.47
CA GLN A 162 -27.09 8.31 -5.43
C GLN A 162 -27.26 9.68 -4.75
N GLU A 163 -28.25 9.79 -3.85
CA GLU A 163 -28.60 11.04 -3.17
C GLU A 163 -27.55 11.47 -2.12
N ALA A 164 -26.74 10.54 -1.61
CA ALA A 164 -25.72 10.81 -0.61
C ALA A 164 -24.81 11.99 -0.98
N LYS A 165 -24.65 12.93 -0.06
CA LYS A 165 -23.86 14.16 -0.26
C LYS A 165 -22.37 13.89 -0.19
N ASN A 166 -21.96 12.98 0.68
CA ASN A 166 -20.57 12.61 0.93
C ASN A 166 -20.37 11.09 0.84
N VAL A 167 -19.11 10.65 0.85
CA VAL A 167 -18.75 9.24 0.73
C VAL A 167 -19.26 8.42 1.92
N THR A 168 -19.25 9.00 3.13
CA THR A 168 -19.68 8.33 4.36
C THR A 168 -21.16 7.92 4.30
N GLU A 169 -22.04 8.83 3.89
CA GLU A 169 -23.48 8.55 3.70
C GLU A 169 -23.71 7.43 2.67
N ALA A 170 -22.95 7.43 1.57
CA ALA A 170 -23.06 6.39 0.55
C ALA A 170 -22.52 5.03 1.06
N GLU A 171 -21.48 5.05 1.89
CA GLU A 171 -20.92 3.85 2.53
C GLU A 171 -21.90 3.25 3.55
N GLU A 172 -22.59 4.11 4.31
CA GLU A 172 -23.66 3.68 5.21
C GLU A 172 -24.83 3.04 4.45
N ALA A 173 -25.23 3.61 3.32
CA ALA A 173 -26.26 3.00 2.47
C ALA A 173 -25.83 1.62 1.96
N MET A 174 -24.58 1.49 1.53
CA MET A 174 -24.02 0.21 1.08
C MET A 174 -24.02 -0.86 2.19
N LYS A 175 -23.66 -0.49 3.43
CA LYS A 175 -23.64 -1.42 4.56
C LYS A 175 -25.03 -1.95 4.93
N ASN A 176 -26.09 -1.25 4.54
CA ASN A 176 -27.48 -1.57 4.88
C ASN A 176 -28.26 -2.17 3.70
N ILE A 177 -27.58 -2.65 2.65
CA ILE A 177 -28.21 -3.32 1.51
C ILE A 177 -28.95 -4.57 1.99
N GLN A 178 -30.23 -4.64 1.66
CA GLN A 178 -31.10 -5.76 2.00
C GLN A 178 -30.78 -6.99 1.13
N LYS A 179 -30.96 -8.19 1.71
CA LYS A 179 -30.76 -9.49 1.03
C LYS A 179 -29.36 -9.69 0.44
N PHE A 180 -28.36 -9.02 1.00
CA PHE A 180 -26.97 -9.18 0.58
C PHE A 180 -26.50 -10.63 0.77
N ASP A 181 -26.00 -11.24 -0.31
CA ASP A 181 -25.35 -12.54 -0.32
C ASP A 181 -23.88 -12.36 -0.73
N GLU A 182 -22.98 -12.65 0.20
CA GLU A 182 -21.54 -12.50 -0.03
C GLU A 182 -21.01 -13.42 -1.14
N LYS A 183 -21.55 -14.63 -1.28
CA LYS A 183 -21.09 -15.58 -2.31
C LYS A 183 -21.44 -15.05 -3.70
N VAL A 184 -22.69 -14.64 -3.89
CA VAL A 184 -23.16 -14.04 -5.14
C VAL A 184 -22.36 -12.77 -5.46
N TRP A 185 -22.14 -11.91 -4.45
CA TRP A 185 -21.36 -10.70 -4.67
C TRP A 185 -19.90 -10.98 -5.01
N ASN A 186 -19.28 -12.00 -4.40
CA ASN A 186 -17.89 -12.36 -4.66
C ASN A 186 -17.64 -12.79 -6.13
N GLU A 187 -18.64 -13.34 -6.81
CA GLU A 187 -18.57 -13.69 -8.22
C GLU A 187 -18.61 -12.46 -9.14
N LEU A 188 -19.30 -11.39 -8.73
CA LEU A 188 -19.58 -10.22 -9.57
C LEU A 188 -18.71 -9.00 -9.25
N LYS A 189 -18.22 -8.87 -8.01
CA LYS A 189 -17.57 -7.66 -7.50
C LYS A 189 -16.40 -7.18 -8.36
N LEU A 190 -15.58 -8.10 -8.87
CA LEU A 190 -14.44 -7.73 -9.70
C LEU A 190 -14.90 -7.12 -11.03
N SER A 191 -15.94 -7.68 -11.65
CA SER A 191 -16.49 -7.17 -12.91
C SER A 191 -17.03 -5.75 -12.74
N TYR A 192 -17.83 -5.50 -11.70
CA TYR A 192 -18.33 -4.14 -11.44
C TYR A 192 -17.23 -3.16 -11.06
N TRP A 193 -16.19 -3.62 -10.36
CA TRP A 193 -15.03 -2.80 -10.04
C TRP A 193 -14.26 -2.39 -11.31
N GLU A 194 -13.98 -3.36 -12.20
CA GLU A 194 -13.33 -3.11 -13.50
C GLU A 194 -14.17 -2.15 -14.35
N GLU A 195 -15.49 -2.34 -14.39
CA GLU A 195 -16.38 -1.50 -15.20
C GLU A 195 -16.47 -0.06 -14.68
N GLY A 196 -16.56 0.13 -13.35
CA GLY A 196 -16.52 1.48 -12.78
C GLY A 196 -15.22 2.23 -13.12
N GLN A 197 -14.08 1.53 -13.08
CA GLN A 197 -12.80 2.12 -13.50
C GLN A 197 -12.76 2.38 -15.02
N ARG A 198 -13.30 1.48 -15.84
CA ARG A 198 -13.41 1.66 -17.29
C ARG A 198 -14.22 2.91 -17.63
N LEU A 199 -15.41 3.06 -17.06
CA LEU A 199 -16.27 4.24 -17.24
C LEU A 199 -15.52 5.53 -16.88
N LYS A 200 -14.83 5.54 -15.74
CA LYS A 200 -13.99 6.67 -15.32
C LYS A 200 -12.90 6.99 -16.32
N LEU A 201 -12.16 5.99 -16.81
CA LEU A 201 -11.07 6.20 -17.75
C LEU A 201 -11.57 6.68 -19.12
N GLN A 202 -12.69 6.15 -19.60
CA GLN A 202 -13.30 6.54 -20.88
C GLN A 202 -13.85 7.98 -20.84
N GLN A 203 -14.40 8.41 -19.72
CA GLN A 203 -15.04 9.73 -19.59
C GLN A 203 -14.09 10.81 -19.10
N VAL A 204 -13.10 10.45 -18.28
CA VAL A 204 -12.18 11.40 -17.64
C VAL A 204 -10.80 11.27 -18.24
N ARG A 205 -10.64 11.94 -19.38
CA ARG A 205 -9.48 11.79 -20.26
C ARG A 205 -8.12 12.00 -19.59
N TRP A 206 -7.97 13.01 -18.74
CA TRP A 206 -6.69 13.27 -18.07
C TRP A 206 -6.27 12.13 -17.12
N ILE A 207 -7.22 11.37 -16.56
CA ILE A 207 -6.91 10.20 -15.71
C ILE A 207 -6.42 9.05 -16.58
N ALA A 208 -7.05 8.80 -17.72
CA ALA A 208 -6.59 7.80 -18.67
C ALA A 208 -5.19 8.11 -19.23
N ASN A 209 -4.90 9.38 -19.56
CA ASN A 209 -3.56 9.79 -19.99
C ASN A 209 -2.52 9.53 -18.89
N LEU A 210 -2.84 9.79 -17.61
CA LEU A 210 -1.95 9.46 -16.50
C LEU A 210 -1.71 7.95 -16.37
N LEU A 211 -2.74 7.12 -16.60
CA LEU A 211 -2.62 5.68 -16.54
C LEU A 211 -1.72 5.16 -17.65
N VAL A 212 -1.86 5.65 -18.88
CA VAL A 212 -0.97 5.34 -20.00
C VAL A 212 0.46 5.82 -19.72
N ALA A 213 0.62 7.04 -19.19
CA ALA A 213 1.93 7.61 -18.83
C ALA A 213 2.65 6.85 -17.70
N SER A 214 1.94 6.03 -16.92
CA SER A 214 2.56 5.14 -15.94
C SER A 214 3.43 4.03 -16.57
N GLY A 215 3.35 3.85 -17.90
CA GLY A 215 4.20 2.94 -18.65
C GLY A 215 4.00 1.50 -18.21
N THR A 216 5.09 0.81 -17.86
CA THR A 216 5.09 -0.60 -17.41
C THR A 216 5.18 -0.73 -15.88
N ILE A 217 5.05 0.37 -15.13
CA ILE A 217 5.19 0.34 -13.67
C ILE A 217 4.04 -0.45 -13.04
N TYR A 218 4.36 -1.32 -12.08
CA TYR A 218 3.35 -2.06 -11.32
C TYR A 218 2.48 -1.13 -10.49
N ILE A 219 1.16 -1.35 -10.50
CA ILE A 219 0.21 -0.55 -9.74
C ILE A 219 -0.27 -1.36 -8.54
N ALA A 220 -0.05 -0.84 -7.33
CA ALA A 220 -0.43 -1.47 -6.08
C ALA A 220 -1.51 -0.64 -5.35
N VAL A 221 -2.64 -1.24 -5.02
CA VAL A 221 -3.77 -0.58 -4.34
C VAL A 221 -3.62 -0.71 -2.83
N ALA A 222 -3.42 0.41 -2.14
CA ALA A 222 -3.32 0.46 -0.69
C ALA A 222 -4.70 0.40 -0.01
N SER A 223 -5.27 -0.81 0.04
CA SER A 223 -6.51 -1.15 0.72
C SER A 223 -6.29 -2.30 1.71
N GLN A 224 -7.06 -2.31 2.80
CA GLN A 224 -7.11 -3.45 3.74
C GLN A 224 -7.86 -4.65 3.16
N ASP A 225 -8.70 -4.42 2.17
CA ASP A 225 -9.33 -5.49 1.41
C ASP A 225 -8.22 -6.29 0.71
N LYS A 226 -8.05 -7.54 1.13
CA LYS A 226 -7.01 -8.43 0.61
C LYS A 226 -7.31 -8.93 -0.80
N PHE A 227 -8.54 -8.84 -1.28
CA PHE A 227 -8.86 -9.20 -2.65
C PHE A 227 -8.45 -8.05 -3.59
N PHE A 228 -8.95 -6.84 -3.35
CA PHE A 228 -8.69 -5.71 -4.27
C PHE A 228 -7.32 -5.06 -4.08
N GLY A 229 -6.77 -5.05 -2.86
CA GLY A 229 -5.55 -4.33 -2.51
C GLY A 229 -4.45 -5.20 -1.94
N THR A 230 -3.43 -4.52 -1.40
CA THR A 230 -2.23 -5.11 -0.83
C THR A 230 -2.42 -5.67 0.58
N GLY A 231 -3.59 -5.49 1.18
CA GLY A 231 -3.87 -5.80 2.59
C GLY A 231 -3.48 -4.68 3.57
N TRP A 232 -2.91 -3.58 3.08
CA TRP A 232 -2.39 -2.48 3.91
C TRP A 232 -2.94 -1.11 3.54
N ARG A 233 -3.27 -0.31 4.57
CA ARG A 233 -3.62 1.11 4.40
C ARG A 233 -2.40 1.92 3.95
N LYS A 234 -2.62 2.91 3.09
CA LYS A 234 -1.57 3.77 2.52
C LYS A 234 -0.69 4.51 3.55
N ASN A 235 -1.19 4.73 4.75
CA ASN A 235 -0.45 5.41 5.83
C ASN A 235 0.48 4.48 6.63
N ARG A 236 0.40 3.16 6.44
CA ARG A 236 1.26 2.17 7.11
C ARG A 236 2.61 2.07 6.40
N GLN A 237 3.69 1.91 7.15
CA GLN A 237 5.03 1.77 6.56
C GLN A 237 5.14 0.47 5.75
N GLU A 238 4.47 -0.57 6.23
CA GLU A 238 4.35 -1.90 5.65
C GLU A 238 3.72 -1.85 4.24
N ALA A 239 2.80 -0.91 4.00
CA ALA A 239 2.18 -0.73 2.69
C ALA A 239 3.18 -0.39 1.57
N ASN A 240 4.37 0.09 1.92
CA ASN A 240 5.40 0.44 0.95
C ASN A 240 6.51 -0.61 0.87
N LYS A 241 6.34 -1.71 1.58
CA LYS A 241 7.29 -2.81 1.69
C LYS A 241 6.55 -4.06 1.23
N PRO A 242 6.64 -4.38 -0.06
CA PRO A 242 5.87 -5.47 -0.67
C PRO A 242 6.03 -6.83 0.00
N ILE A 243 7.16 -7.06 0.68
CA ILE A 243 7.38 -8.23 1.52
C ILE A 243 6.32 -8.42 2.62
N PHE A 244 5.62 -7.37 3.02
CA PHE A 244 4.53 -7.44 4.00
C PHE A 244 3.15 -7.58 3.36
N TRP A 245 3.02 -7.36 2.05
CA TRP A 245 1.72 -7.44 1.38
C TRP A 245 1.18 -8.86 1.44
N ASP A 246 -0.06 -8.99 1.91
CA ASP A 246 -0.75 -10.26 2.05
C ASP A 246 -2.11 -10.27 1.32
N GLY A 247 -2.35 -9.25 0.49
CA GLY A 247 -3.46 -9.19 -0.47
C GLY A 247 -3.05 -9.51 -1.91
N GLU A 248 -4.05 -9.82 -2.73
CA GLU A 248 -3.96 -10.24 -4.12
C GLU A 248 -3.80 -9.08 -5.11
N ASN A 249 -4.11 -7.85 -4.69
CA ASN A 249 -4.01 -6.64 -5.50
C ASN A 249 -4.79 -6.72 -6.84
N GLN A 250 -5.97 -7.37 -6.85
CA GLN A 250 -6.77 -7.51 -8.08
C GLN A 250 -7.15 -6.15 -8.71
N GLY A 251 -7.35 -5.11 -7.89
CA GLY A 251 -7.62 -3.77 -8.41
C GLY A 251 -6.43 -3.16 -9.15
N GLY A 252 -5.20 -3.43 -8.68
CA GLY A 252 -3.98 -3.03 -9.39
C GLY A 252 -3.82 -3.75 -10.72
N LYS A 253 -4.05 -5.08 -10.72
CA LYS A 253 -4.05 -5.92 -11.92
C LYS A 253 -5.07 -5.46 -12.95
N ALA A 254 -6.29 -5.16 -12.50
CA ALA A 254 -7.35 -4.59 -13.33
C ALA A 254 -6.95 -3.24 -13.97
N LEU A 255 -6.31 -2.34 -13.22
CA LEU A 255 -5.82 -1.07 -13.79
C LEU A 255 -4.73 -1.28 -14.84
N MET A 256 -3.82 -2.24 -14.64
CA MET A 256 -2.79 -2.58 -15.63
C MET A 256 -3.40 -3.23 -16.88
N LYS A 257 -4.43 -4.07 -16.72
CA LYS A 257 -5.22 -4.60 -17.85
C LYS A 257 -5.89 -3.46 -18.62
N LEU A 258 -6.55 -2.53 -17.94
CA LEU A 258 -7.18 -1.35 -18.57
C LEU A 258 -6.14 -0.45 -19.26
N ARG A 259 -4.95 -0.29 -18.68
CA ARG A 259 -3.81 0.42 -19.31
C ARG A 259 -3.44 -0.20 -20.65
N HIS A 260 -3.30 -1.53 -20.72
CA HIS A 260 -3.01 -2.22 -21.98
C HIS A 260 -4.12 -2.02 -23.02
N MET A 261 -5.39 -2.12 -22.61
CA MET A 261 -6.52 -1.88 -23.51
C MET A 261 -6.49 -0.46 -24.09
N LEU A 262 -6.19 0.54 -23.27
CA LEU A 262 -6.07 1.93 -23.72
C LEU A 262 -4.91 2.10 -24.72
N ILE A 263 -3.73 1.54 -24.43
CA ILE A 263 -2.56 1.61 -25.33
C ILE A 263 -2.87 0.96 -26.69
N GLN A 264 -3.48 -0.23 -26.69
CA GLN A 264 -3.87 -0.93 -27.92
C GLN A 264 -4.88 -0.13 -28.73
N THR A 265 -5.88 0.45 -28.06
CA THR A 265 -6.89 1.31 -28.70
C THR A 265 -6.22 2.52 -29.35
N HIS A 266 -5.31 3.19 -28.64
CA HIS A 266 -4.59 4.36 -29.17
C HIS A 266 -3.71 3.99 -30.37
N ALA A 267 -2.98 2.86 -30.29
CA ALA A 267 -2.13 2.38 -31.38
C ALA A 267 -2.95 2.04 -32.64
N TRP A 268 -4.08 1.36 -32.48
CA TRP A 268 -4.98 1.00 -33.58
C TRP A 268 -5.63 2.23 -34.24
N LEU A 269 -6.11 3.19 -33.44
CA LEU A 269 -6.68 4.44 -33.95
C LEU A 269 -5.65 5.31 -34.69
N ALA A 270 -4.40 5.33 -34.22
CA ALA A 270 -3.31 6.03 -34.90
C ALA A 270 -2.96 5.40 -36.25
N LEU A 271 -2.94 4.05 -36.32
CA LEU A 271 -2.64 3.31 -37.55
C LEU A 271 -3.72 3.47 -38.64
N MET A 272 -5.00 3.61 -38.26
CA MET A 272 -6.10 3.71 -39.23
C MET A 272 -6.32 5.10 -39.85
N LYS A 273 -5.51 6.12 -39.53
CA LYS A 273 -5.67 7.51 -40.00
C LYS A 273 -7.09 8.09 -39.77
N LEU A 274 -7.87 7.53 -38.84
CA LEU A 274 -9.23 7.95 -38.48
C LEU A 274 -9.20 9.20 -37.57
N ARG A 275 -8.57 10.28 -38.08
CA ARG A 275 -8.31 11.53 -37.34
C ARG A 275 -9.58 12.22 -36.84
N HIS A 276 -10.72 11.98 -37.49
CA HIS A 276 -12.04 12.50 -37.05
C HIS A 276 -12.62 11.74 -35.85
N MET A 277 -12.25 10.46 -35.63
CA MET A 277 -12.68 9.66 -34.49
C MET A 277 -11.80 9.90 -33.24
N LEU A 278 -10.53 10.28 -33.48
CA LEU A 278 -9.59 10.77 -32.47
C LEU A 278 -10.04 12.07 -31.77
N ILE A 279 -10.91 12.87 -32.40
CA ILE A 279 -11.51 14.05 -31.76
C ILE A 279 -12.34 13.65 -30.52
N GLN A 280 -12.86 12.41 -30.49
CA GLN A 280 -13.65 11.89 -29.36
C GLN A 280 -12.89 10.87 -28.50
N THR A 281 -11.80 10.25 -28.97
CA THR A 281 -11.13 9.14 -28.27
C THR A 281 -9.60 9.21 -28.25
N HIS A 282 -9.03 10.25 -27.63
CA HIS A 282 -7.63 10.29 -27.18
C HIS A 282 -6.51 10.40 -28.25
N ALA A 283 -6.43 11.54 -28.95
CA ALA A 283 -5.14 12.13 -29.37
C ALA A 283 -4.97 13.46 -28.65
N TRP A 284 -3.81 13.74 -28.05
CA TRP A 284 -3.48 15.00 -27.34
C TRP A 284 -4.12 16.21 -28.05
N LEU A 285 -5.18 16.76 -27.46
CA LEU A 285 -6.11 17.74 -28.06
C LEU A 285 -5.53 19.15 -28.02
N GLY A 286 -4.53 19.38 -27.17
CA GLY A 286 -3.89 20.68 -27.00
C GLY A 286 -2.36 20.58 -27.06
N PRO A 287 -1.67 21.66 -27.50
CA PRO A 287 -0.20 21.70 -27.61
C PRO A 287 0.51 21.47 -26.27
N ASN A 288 -0.17 21.68 -25.14
CA ASN A 288 0.38 21.55 -23.80
C ASN A 288 -0.18 20.36 -23.00
N GLU A 289 -1.12 19.57 -23.54
CA GLU A 289 -1.82 18.52 -22.75
C GLU A 289 -0.85 17.41 -22.31
N GLU A 290 0.15 17.09 -23.15
CA GLU A 290 1.21 16.15 -22.82
C GLU A 290 2.09 16.68 -21.69
N ASP A 291 2.55 17.93 -21.80
CA ASP A 291 3.36 18.59 -20.78
C ASP A 291 2.62 18.75 -19.44
N GLU A 292 1.33 19.10 -19.49
CA GLU A 292 0.45 19.18 -18.32
C GLU A 292 0.26 17.82 -17.66
N THR A 293 0.06 16.76 -18.46
CA THR A 293 -0.05 15.39 -17.95
C THR A 293 1.26 14.94 -17.32
N GLN A 294 2.41 15.22 -17.96
CA GLN A 294 3.72 14.90 -17.40
C GLN A 294 4.01 15.69 -16.13
N LYS A 295 3.62 16.96 -16.06
CA LYS A 295 3.72 17.78 -14.84
C LYS A 295 2.86 17.20 -13.71
N LYS A 296 1.59 16.88 -14.00
CA LYS A 296 0.67 16.27 -13.04
C LYS A 296 1.15 14.89 -12.59
N TYR A 297 1.70 14.09 -13.49
CA TYR A 297 2.32 12.80 -13.17
C TYR A 297 3.51 12.97 -12.21
N LYS A 298 4.40 13.93 -12.47
CA LYS A 298 5.53 14.25 -11.58
C LYS A 298 5.05 14.71 -10.20
N ASP A 299 4.02 15.55 -10.13
CA ASP A 299 3.45 16.02 -8.88
C ASP A 299 2.78 14.88 -8.10
N LEU A 300 1.98 14.05 -8.75
CA LEU A 300 1.37 12.87 -8.15
C LEU A 300 2.43 11.90 -7.63
N ARG A 301 3.48 11.62 -8.42
CA ARG A 301 4.62 10.79 -8.00
C ARG A 301 5.36 11.36 -6.79
N ARG A 302 5.34 12.68 -6.61
CA ARG A 302 6.04 13.37 -5.51
C ARG A 302 5.19 13.46 -4.24
N PHE A 303 3.88 13.68 -4.37
CA PHE A 303 3.02 14.08 -3.25
C PHE A 303 1.89 13.10 -2.95
N VAL A 304 1.45 12.29 -3.93
CA VAL A 304 0.26 11.44 -3.81
C VAL A 304 0.59 9.95 -3.85
N TRP A 305 1.30 9.49 -4.88
CA TRP A 305 1.80 8.11 -4.96
C TRP A 305 3.00 7.99 -4.05
N ARG A 306 2.81 7.33 -2.92
CA ARG A 306 3.88 7.17 -1.93
C ARG A 306 4.90 6.17 -2.45
N ARG A 307 6.17 6.55 -2.33
CA ARG A 307 7.30 5.62 -2.22
C ARG A 307 7.90 5.74 -0.81
N ILE A 308 8.20 4.62 -0.16
CA ILE A 308 9.21 4.51 0.92
C ILE A 308 10.43 3.81 0.31
N ASP A 309 11.70 4.06 0.65
CA ASP A 309 12.35 5.03 1.55
C ASP A 309 13.60 5.55 0.84
N PRO A 310 13.92 6.84 0.87
CA PRO A 310 15.20 7.37 0.48
C PRO A 310 16.34 7.03 1.46
N ALA A 311 16.60 5.76 1.79
CA ALA A 311 17.91 5.39 2.36
C ALA A 311 19.08 5.77 1.43
N LYS A 312 18.81 6.05 0.14
CA LYS A 312 19.72 6.67 -0.84
C LYS A 312 19.79 8.21 -0.81
N ARG A 313 18.87 8.94 -0.15
CA ARG A 313 18.89 10.43 -0.17
C ARG A 313 19.79 11.02 0.92
N LEU A 314 19.96 10.33 2.04
CA LEU A 314 20.90 10.72 3.09
C LEU A 314 22.37 10.51 2.70
N GLN A 315 22.69 9.58 1.80
CA GLN A 315 24.04 9.46 1.24
C GLN A 315 24.39 10.64 0.31
N VAL A 316 23.39 11.20 -0.39
CA VAL A 316 23.55 12.35 -1.30
C VAL A 316 23.50 13.70 -0.56
N MET A 317 22.75 13.79 0.55
CA MET A 317 22.78 14.99 1.41
C MET A 317 24.01 15.03 2.33
N ALA A 318 24.60 13.89 2.71
CA ALA A 318 25.87 13.88 3.46
C ALA A 318 27.08 14.37 2.63
N THR A 319 26.99 14.37 1.30
CA THR A 319 28.02 14.92 0.39
C THR A 319 27.79 16.38 -0.02
N ARG A 320 26.70 17.03 0.41
CA ARG A 320 26.42 18.44 0.10
C ARG A 320 26.01 19.18 1.36
N GLY A 321 26.98 19.46 2.22
CA GLY A 321 26.76 20.33 3.37
C GLY A 321 27.74 20.15 4.51
N ARG A 322 29.05 20.13 4.24
CA ARG A 322 30.05 20.36 5.30
C ARG A 322 31.09 21.38 4.84
N PRO A 323 30.82 22.69 4.92
CA PRO A 323 31.91 23.65 5.10
C PRO A 323 32.28 23.60 6.57
N ARG A 324 33.33 22.83 6.91
CA ARG A 324 33.99 22.94 8.21
C ARG A 324 35.46 23.21 7.95
N GLY A 325 35.88 24.46 8.15
CA GLY A 325 37.30 24.78 8.07
C GLY A 325 37.70 26.26 8.07
N VAL A 326 36.95 27.19 8.68
CA VAL A 326 37.54 28.49 9.08
C VAL A 326 36.97 28.90 10.42
N GLY A 327 37.84 29.03 11.43
CA GLY A 327 37.50 29.63 12.72
C GLY A 327 38.40 29.18 13.87
N GLY A 328 39.57 29.83 14.00
CA GLY A 328 40.36 30.03 15.24
C GLY A 328 40.99 28.76 15.86
N GLY A 329 42.26 28.70 16.24
CA GLY A 329 43.21 29.75 16.63
C GLY A 329 43.94 29.28 17.88
N ARG A 330 45.27 29.18 17.79
CA ARG A 330 46.27 29.06 18.88
C ARG A 330 46.26 27.80 19.77
N ARG A 331 47.34 27.00 19.64
CA ARG A 331 48.51 27.00 20.55
C ARG A 331 49.46 25.85 20.19
N GLY A 332 50.77 26.12 20.26
CA GLY A 332 51.76 25.14 20.73
C GLY A 332 52.85 24.69 19.77
N GLY A 333 53.94 25.46 19.68
CA GLY A 333 55.27 24.96 20.07
C GLY A 333 56.11 24.13 19.09
N GLY A 334 57.07 24.80 18.44
CA GLY A 334 58.49 24.44 18.50
C GLY A 334 59.06 23.33 17.59
N PRO A 335 60.39 23.31 17.35
CA PRO A 335 60.95 23.08 16.01
C PRO A 335 61.87 21.85 15.91
N SER A 336 62.08 21.30 14.69
CA SER A 336 63.40 20.78 14.28
C SER A 336 63.46 20.14 12.88
N ARG A 337 64.56 20.49 12.19
CA ARG A 337 65.34 19.75 11.17
C ARG A 337 64.64 19.48 9.82
N GLY A 338 65.24 19.71 8.66
CA GLY A 338 66.63 19.97 8.27
C GLY A 338 66.82 19.49 6.82
N TYR A 339 67.86 20.01 6.14
CA TYR A 339 68.32 19.72 4.76
C TYR A 339 67.47 20.35 3.64
N GLY A 340 68.00 21.11 2.67
CA GLY A 340 69.37 21.45 2.29
C GLY A 340 69.41 21.76 0.78
N SER A 341 70.26 22.71 0.36
CA SER A 341 70.70 23.02 -1.02
C SER A 341 69.69 23.78 -1.91
N GLY A 342 69.98 24.89 -2.59
CA GLY A 342 71.18 25.69 -2.90
C GLY A 342 70.74 26.88 -3.80
N PRO A 343 71.59 27.88 -4.09
CA PRO A 343 71.18 29.25 -4.44
C PRO A 343 71.23 29.56 -5.95
N VAL A 344 70.76 30.76 -6.35
CA VAL A 344 71.54 31.78 -7.13
C VAL A 344 70.63 32.73 -7.95
N ALA A 345 70.91 34.03 -7.78
CA ALA A 345 70.69 35.21 -8.67
C ALA A 345 69.26 35.62 -9.07
N GLY A 346 68.87 36.89 -9.11
CA GLY A 346 69.62 38.15 -9.01
C GLY A 346 69.34 39.08 -10.19
N ARG A 347 68.69 40.22 -9.88
CA ARG A 347 68.65 41.53 -10.58
C ARG A 347 67.56 41.77 -11.65
N PRO A 348 67.29 43.06 -11.98
CA PRO A 348 67.45 44.30 -11.20
C PRO A 348 66.14 44.76 -10.54
#